data_AF-A0A2A4U728-F1
#
_entry.id   AF-A0A2A4U728-F1
#
_cell.length_a   1.000
_cell.length_b   1.000
_cell.length_c   1.000
_cell.angle_alpha   90.00
_cell.angle_beta   90.00
_cell.angle_gamma   90.00
#
_symmetry.space_group_name_H-M   'P 1'
#
loop_
_entity.id
_entity.type
_entity.pdbx_description
1 polymer ?
#
loop_
_entity_poly.entity_id
_entity_poly.type
_entity_poly.pdbx_seq_one_letter_code
_entity_poly.pdbx_strand_id
1 'polypeptide(L)' 'MKWLDDISYIFLIAAAILMAMMPFQPEPHLIEKYQLWVAGDLHKAVDVFDVLWHLLPTFLLIFKFMRVRHRK' A
#
# COMPACT_ATOMS: atom_id res chain seq x y z
N MET A 1 2.64 1.09 20.35
CA MET A 1 2.51 0.17 19.19
C MET A 1 3.79 -0.65 19.05
N LYS A 2 4.09 -1.51 20.03
CA LYS A 2 5.32 -2.31 20.02
C LYS A 2 5.33 -3.31 18.86
N TRP A 3 4.15 -3.83 18.52
CA TRP A 3 3.93 -4.76 17.42
C TRP A 3 4.52 -4.29 16.07
N LEU A 4 4.34 -3.02 15.68
CA LEU A 4 4.86 -2.52 14.40
C LEU A 4 6.38 -2.31 14.45
N ASP A 5 6.91 -1.93 15.60
CA ASP A 5 8.34 -1.78 15.82
C ASP A 5 9.06 -3.14 15.71
N ASP A 6 8.39 -4.23 16.10
CA ASP A 6 8.91 -5.62 16.07
C ASP A 6 8.91 -6.25 14.66
N ILE A 7 8.09 -5.77 13.72
CA ILE A 7 8.06 -6.32 12.34
C ILE A 7 9.31 -5.88 11.58
N SER A 8 10.13 -6.80 11.05
CA SER A 8 11.31 -6.44 10.26
C SER A 8 11.00 -5.52 9.07
N TYR A 9 11.87 -4.54 8.79
CA TYR A 9 11.76 -3.68 7.61
C TYR A 9 11.76 -4.50 6.31
N ILE A 10 12.54 -5.58 6.24
CA ILE A 10 12.58 -6.46 5.06
C ILE A 10 11.19 -7.01 4.76
N PHE A 11 10.46 -7.43 5.79
CA PHE A 11 9.11 -7.96 5.63
C PHE A 11 8.13 -6.88 5.14
N LEU A 12 8.14 -5.68 5.75
CA LEU A 12 7.26 -4.59 5.32
C LEU A 12 7.58 -4.09 3.91
N ILE A 13 8.86 -4.01 3.54
CA ILE A 13 9.29 -3.62 2.20
C ILE A 13 8.85 -4.67 1.18
N ALA A 14 9.09 -5.95 1.45
CA ALA A 14 8.66 -7.03 0.57
C ALA A 14 7.13 -7.04 0.40
N ALA A 15 6.37 -6.92 1.50
CA ALA A 15 4.91 -6.85 1.47
C ALA A 15 4.41 -5.63 0.68
N ALA A 16 5.02 -4.45 0.86
CA ALA A 16 4.65 -3.23 0.14
C ALA A 16 4.89 -3.37 -1.37
N ILE A 17 6.04 -3.92 -1.77
CA ILE A 17 6.35 -4.14 -3.19
C ILE A 17 5.39 -5.17 -3.79
N LEU A 18 5.20 -6.32 -3.14
CA LEU A 18 4.34 -7.38 -3.65
C LEU A 18 2.89 -6.91 -3.77
N MET A 19 2.35 -6.26 -2.73
CA MET A 19 0.99 -5.76 -2.76
C MET A 19 0.82 -4.60 -3.75
N ALA A 20 1.81 -3.72 -3.93
CA ALA A 20 1.68 -2.66 -4.94
C ALA A 20 1.64 -3.22 -6.38
N MET A 21 2.28 -4.36 -6.62
CA MET A 21 2.39 -4.99 -7.94
C MET A 21 1.35 -6.07 -8.20
N MET A 22 0.58 -6.50 -7.21
CA MET A 22 -0.44 -7.52 -7.39
C MET A 22 -1.72 -6.95 -8.02
N PRO A 23 -2.42 -7.76 -8.85
CA PRO A 23 -1.93 -8.96 -9.54
C PRO A 23 -0.91 -8.59 -10.64
N PHE A 24 0.04 -9.48 -10.92
CA PHE A 24 1.08 -9.20 -11.95
C PHE A 24 0.54 -9.25 -13.39
N GLN A 25 -0.62 -9.87 -13.62
CA GLN A 25 -1.33 -9.93 -14.89
C GLN A 25 -2.86 -9.96 -14.65
N PRO A 26 -3.70 -9.35 -15.52
CA PRO A 26 -3.33 -8.60 -16.72
C PRO A 26 -2.63 -7.27 -16.41
N GLU A 27 -3.12 -6.50 -15.45
CA GLU A 27 -2.50 -5.25 -14.97
C GLU A 27 -2.61 -5.17 -13.43
N PRO A 28 -1.60 -4.62 -12.72
CA PRO A 28 -1.70 -4.39 -11.28
C PRO A 28 -2.88 -3.49 -10.92
N HIS A 29 -3.56 -3.83 -9.82
CA HIS A 29 -4.77 -3.12 -9.41
C HIS A 29 -4.52 -1.62 -9.19
N LEU A 30 -3.38 -1.24 -8.62
CA LEU A 30 -3.06 0.18 -8.43
C LEU A 30 -2.97 0.97 -9.74
N ILE A 31 -2.51 0.35 -10.83
CA ILE A 31 -2.43 1.02 -12.13
C ILE A 31 -3.83 1.11 -12.75
N GLU A 32 -4.59 0.02 -12.72
CA GLU A 32 -6.00 0.00 -13.14
C GLU A 32 -6.81 1.11 -12.43
N LYS A 33 -6.70 1.19 -11.10
CA LYS A 33 -7.43 2.19 -10.30
C LYS A 33 -6.92 3.61 -10.52
N TYR A 34 -5.62 3.79 -10.78
CA TYR A 34 -5.09 5.09 -11.17
C TYR A 34 -5.67 5.56 -12.51
N GLN A 35 -5.81 4.67 -13.49
CA GLN A 35 -6.45 5.00 -14.77
C GLN A 35 -7.93 5.38 -14.57
N LEU A 36 -8.68 4.63 -13.75
CA LEU A 36 -10.05 4.98 -13.38
C LEU A 36 -10.13 6.36 -12.72
N TRP A 37 -9.17 6.70 -11.86
CA TRP A 37 -9.13 8.01 -11.21
C TRP A 37 -8.91 9.15 -12.20
N VAL A 38 -7.97 9.00 -13.13
CA VAL A 38 -7.69 9.98 -14.19
C VAL A 38 -8.88 10.13 -15.15
N ALA A 39 -9.58 9.03 -15.45
CA ALA A 39 -10.80 9.04 -16.26
C ALA A 39 -12.01 9.67 -15.54
N GLY A 40 -11.92 9.89 -14.22
CA GLY A 40 -13.03 10.37 -13.42
C GLY A 40 -14.09 9.30 -13.16
N ASP A 41 -13.71 8.01 -13.16
CA ASP A 41 -14.60 6.85 -13.00
C ASP A 41 -14.37 6.07 -11.68
N LEU A 42 -13.44 6.52 -10.83
CA LEU A 42 -13.16 5.92 -9.51
C LEU A 42 -14.23 6.26 -8.46
N HIS A 43 -15.47 5.82 -8.67
CA HIS A 43 -16.61 6.12 -7.77
C HIS A 43 -17.15 4.92 -7.00
N LYS A 44 -16.82 3.70 -7.43
CA LYS A 44 -17.33 2.52 -6.73
C LYS A 44 -16.55 2.34 -5.44
N ALA A 45 -17.26 2.09 -4.34
CA ALA A 45 -16.64 1.87 -3.03
C ALA A 45 -15.62 0.72 -3.05
N VAL A 46 -15.85 -0.31 -3.87
CA VAL A 46 -14.91 -1.42 -4.03
C VAL A 46 -13.59 -0.99 -4.65
N ASP A 47 -13.59 -0.06 -5.62
CA ASP A 47 -12.37 0.41 -6.27
C ASP A 47 -11.54 1.28 -5.31
N VAL A 48 -12.20 2.09 -4.49
CA VAL A 48 -11.53 2.87 -3.43
C VAL A 48 -10.95 1.94 -2.36
N PHE A 49 -11.73 0.95 -1.92
CA PHE A 49 -11.25 -0.06 -0.98
C PHE A 49 -10.03 -0.80 -1.53
N ASP A 50 -10.06 -1.15 -2.82
CA ASP A 50 -8.99 -1.88 -3.48
C ASP A 50 -7.66 -1.09 -3.47
N VAL A 51 -7.71 0.21 -3.76
CA VAL A 51 -6.53 1.10 -3.62
C VAL A 51 -5.99 1.10 -2.19
N LEU A 52 -6.88 1.27 -1.19
CA LEU A 52 -6.48 1.29 0.22
C LEU A 52 -5.88 -0.04 0.65
N TRP A 53 -6.44 -1.15 0.18
CA TRP A 53 -5.96 -2.50 0.47
C TRP A 53 -4.55 -2.73 -0.07
N HIS A 54 -4.30 -2.34 -1.31
CA HIS A 54 -2.98 -2.50 -1.96
C HIS A 54 -1.93 -1.55 -1.38
N LEU A 55 -2.34 -0.35 -0.92
CA LEU A 55 -1.43 0.61 -0.27
C LEU A 55 -1.22 0.38 1.23
N LEU A 56 -1.99 -0.50 1.87
CA LEU A 56 -1.94 -0.73 3.32
C LEU A 56 -0.51 -1.04 3.83
N PRO A 57 0.27 -1.98 3.22
CA PRO A 57 1.61 -2.27 3.72
C PRO A 57 2.57 -1.09 3.49
N THR A 58 2.39 -0.33 2.41
CA THR A 58 3.15 0.89 2.13
C THR A 58 2.91 1.96 3.20
N PHE A 59 1.65 2.17 3.61
CA PHE A 59 1.33 3.08 4.71
C PHE A 59 1.92 2.61 6.04
N LEU A 60 1.87 1.30 6.34
CA LEU A 60 2.51 0.75 7.54
C LEU A 60 4.03 0.95 7.53
N LEU A 61 4.68 0.78 6.38
CA LEU A 61 6.12 1.01 6.20
C LEU A 61 6.49 2.49 6.44
N ILE A 62 5.75 3.42 5.83
CA ILE A 62 5.96 4.87 6.01
C ILE A 62 5.74 5.25 7.48
N PHE A 63 4.66 4.77 8.08
CA PHE A 63 4.32 5.07 9.48
C PHE A 63 5.39 4.55 10.44
N LYS A 64 5.90 3.33 10.21
CA LYS A 64 7.04 2.80 10.97
C LYS A 64 8.27 3.69 10.82
N PHE A 65 8.64 4.04 9.58
CA PHE A 65 9.81 4.87 9.29
C PHE A 65 9.75 6.22 10.01
N MET A 66 8.62 6.93 9.91
CA MET A 66 8.41 8.20 10.60
C MET A 66 8.52 8.05 12.12
N ARG A 67 7.89 7.01 12.69
CA ARG A 67 7.95 6.74 14.14
C ARG A 67 9.36 6.49 14.63
N VAL A 68 10.15 5.68 13.91
CA VAL A 68 11.55 5.39 14.26
C VAL A 68 12.39 6.67 14.14
N ARG A 69 12.14 7.49 13.12
CA ARG A 69 12.81 8.79 12.95
C ARG A 69 12.50 9.77 14.08
N HIS A 70 11.25 9.83 14.56
CA HIS A 70 10.85 10.71 15.66
C HIS A 70 11.30 10.24 17.05
N ARG A 71 11.73 8.97 17.19
CA ARG A 71 12.27 8.41 18.44
C ARG A 71 13.78 8.56 18.59
N LYS A 72 14.47 8.88 17.50
CA LYS A 72 15.88 9.25 17.48
C LYS A 72 16.00 10.76 17.64
#